data_AF-A0A1G2M3H9-F1
#
_entry.id   AF-A0A1G2M3H9-F1
#
_cell.length_a   1.000
_cell.length_b   1.000
_cell.length_c   1.000
_cell.angle_alpha   90.00
_cell.angle_beta   90.00
_cell.angle_gamma   90.00
#
_symmetry.space_group_name_H-M   'P 1'
#
loop_
_entity.id
_entity.type
_entity.pdbx_description
1 polymer ?
#
loop_
_entity_poly.entity_id
_entity_poly.type
_entity_poly.pdbx_seq_one_letter_code
_entity_poly.pdbx_strand_id
1 'polypeptide(L)'
;MSLPKLWEKFSELTRLVREDHRNARHLVGHGHDFAHALMVAQYAQLIASEQHEGELGWAAGLMHNTDHLFGEEKVNEIMEGYLVHVLFSPADKNLVCEAVLTHSEIDSPKDNPISIILKDADKLANIGESVILRSGQFRPDITAMDPRFLKFSDPKATYRNPRSLLQDLRHILQWETMMRTEKARMISKPYFDRLRSFIDHCPDQFEESGLTPYPFPEDFESSN
;
A
#
# COMPACT_ATOMS: atom_id res chain seq x y z
N MET A 1 9.70 -20.69 -12.73
CA MET A 1 8.89 -20.28 -13.90
C MET A 1 8.60 -18.80 -13.75
N SER A 2 8.84 -17.99 -14.77
CA SER A 2 8.44 -16.57 -14.74
C SER A 2 6.92 -16.46 -14.87
N LEU A 3 6.29 -15.63 -14.05
CA LEU A 3 4.85 -15.35 -14.18
C LEU A 3 4.56 -14.78 -15.58
N PRO A 4 3.39 -15.08 -16.18
CA PRO A 4 2.99 -14.47 -17.43
C PRO A 4 2.87 -12.95 -17.24
N LYS A 5 3.35 -12.18 -18.22
CA LYS A 5 3.32 -10.72 -18.16
C LYS A 5 1.91 -10.21 -18.45
N LEU A 6 1.10 -10.06 -17.41
CA LEU A 6 -0.30 -9.66 -17.58
C LEU A 6 -0.49 -8.25 -18.15
N TRP A 7 0.53 -7.37 -18.05
CA TRP A 7 0.50 -6.09 -18.75
C TRP A 7 0.60 -6.22 -20.29
N GLU A 8 1.12 -7.33 -20.81
CA GLU A 8 1.11 -7.62 -22.25
C GLU A 8 -0.24 -8.23 -22.66
N LYS A 9 -0.78 -9.14 -21.81
CA LYS A 9 -2.10 -9.76 -22.01
C LYS A 9 -3.24 -8.73 -21.98
N PHE A 10 -3.24 -7.87 -20.98
CA PHE A 10 -4.22 -6.80 -20.77
C PHE A 10 -3.62 -5.44 -21.14
N SER A 11 -3.00 -5.38 -22.32
CA SER A 11 -2.26 -4.20 -22.79
C SER A 11 -3.13 -2.95 -22.88
N GLU A 12 -4.37 -3.09 -23.34
CA GLU A 12 -5.28 -1.95 -23.47
C GLU A 12 -5.75 -1.42 -22.11
N LEU A 13 -6.09 -2.30 -21.17
CA LEU A 13 -6.35 -1.92 -19.78
C LEU A 13 -5.14 -1.19 -19.17
N THR A 14 -3.94 -1.74 -19.36
CA THR A 14 -2.69 -1.14 -18.88
C THR A 14 -2.47 0.24 -19.45
N ARG A 15 -2.71 0.41 -20.76
CA ARG A 15 -2.56 1.68 -21.47
C ARG A 15 -3.50 2.73 -20.90
N LEU A 16 -4.80 2.40 -20.76
CA LEU A 16 -5.83 3.31 -20.24
C LEU A 16 -5.53 3.77 -18.82
N VAL A 17 -5.31 2.84 -17.90
CA VAL A 17 -5.01 3.17 -16.49
C VAL A 17 -3.75 4.04 -16.40
N ARG A 18 -2.72 3.75 -17.18
CA ARG A 18 -1.48 4.53 -17.22
C ARG A 18 -1.71 5.95 -17.76
N GLU A 19 -2.55 6.09 -18.78
CA GLU A 19 -2.91 7.40 -19.34
C GLU A 19 -3.67 8.25 -18.32
N ASP A 20 -4.56 7.64 -17.55
CA ASP A 20 -5.31 8.37 -16.52
C ASP A 20 -4.42 8.83 -15.38
N HIS A 21 -3.50 7.99 -14.89
CA HIS A 21 -2.47 8.42 -13.94
C HIS A 21 -1.60 9.55 -14.51
N ARG A 22 -1.27 9.51 -15.81
CA ARG A 22 -0.52 10.59 -16.47
C ARG A 22 -1.32 11.90 -16.49
N ASN A 23 -2.59 11.83 -16.86
CA ASN A 23 -3.47 12.99 -16.96
C ASN A 23 -3.74 13.62 -15.58
N ALA A 24 -3.86 12.80 -14.54
CA ALA A 24 -3.97 13.25 -13.15
C ALA A 24 -2.65 13.77 -12.54
N ARG A 25 -1.54 13.76 -13.29
CA ARG A 25 -0.17 14.07 -12.80
C ARG A 25 0.31 13.16 -11.67
N HIS A 26 -0.30 11.99 -11.51
CA HIS A 26 0.08 10.93 -10.57
C HIS A 26 0.90 9.84 -11.27
N LEU A 27 1.72 10.18 -12.26
CA LEU A 27 2.51 9.17 -12.97
C LEU A 27 3.70 8.69 -12.14
N VAL A 28 4.32 9.60 -11.37
CA VAL A 28 5.49 9.35 -10.52
C VAL A 28 5.41 10.25 -9.29
N GLY A 29 5.89 9.75 -8.14
CA GLY A 29 6.12 10.57 -6.96
C GLY A 29 4.84 10.90 -6.18
N HIS A 30 3.83 10.05 -6.32
CA HIS A 30 2.61 10.09 -5.53
C HIS A 30 2.35 8.71 -4.93
N GLY A 31 1.53 8.66 -3.88
CA GLY A 31 1.33 7.43 -3.10
C GLY A 31 0.57 6.44 -3.93
N HIS A 32 -0.28 6.99 -4.78
CA HIS A 32 -1.16 6.31 -5.70
C HIS A 32 -0.66 6.50 -7.13
N ASP A 33 0.66 6.44 -7.34
CA ASP A 33 1.22 6.53 -8.69
C ASP A 33 1.08 5.23 -9.48
N PHE A 34 1.29 5.31 -10.80
CA PHE A 34 1.14 4.15 -11.68
C PHE A 34 2.14 3.03 -11.35
N ALA A 35 3.34 3.37 -10.87
CA ALA A 35 4.33 2.37 -10.49
C ALA A 35 3.88 1.58 -9.27
N HIS A 36 3.27 2.25 -8.29
CA HIS A 36 2.60 1.61 -7.16
C HIS A 36 1.43 0.71 -7.63
N ALA A 37 0.52 1.22 -8.45
CA ALA A 37 -0.60 0.43 -8.98
C ALA A 37 -0.14 -0.84 -9.72
N LEU A 38 0.89 -0.72 -10.57
CA LEU A 38 1.46 -1.86 -11.26
C LEU A 38 2.10 -2.85 -10.29
N MET A 39 2.78 -2.39 -9.24
CA MET A 39 3.37 -3.24 -8.22
C MET A 39 2.30 -4.02 -7.43
N VAL A 40 1.19 -3.36 -7.06
CA VAL A 40 0.03 -4.02 -6.44
C VAL A 40 -0.52 -5.10 -7.36
N ALA A 41 -0.72 -4.80 -8.65
CA ALA A 41 -1.16 -5.79 -9.63
C ALA A 41 -0.22 -7.00 -9.72
N GLN A 42 1.10 -6.78 -9.73
CA GLN A 42 2.09 -7.87 -9.74
C GLN A 42 2.03 -8.74 -8.48
N TYR A 43 1.90 -8.12 -7.30
CA TYR A 43 1.75 -8.87 -6.05
C TYR A 43 0.45 -9.68 -6.05
N ALA A 44 -0.65 -9.11 -6.52
CA ALA A 44 -1.93 -9.80 -6.62
C ALA A 44 -1.82 -11.08 -7.47
N GLN A 45 -1.17 -10.99 -8.64
CA GLN A 45 -0.89 -12.16 -9.48
C GLN A 45 0.02 -13.19 -8.77
N LEU A 46 1.04 -12.72 -8.06
CA LEU A 46 2.01 -13.59 -7.40
C LEU A 46 1.40 -14.39 -6.25
N ILE A 47 0.53 -13.76 -5.45
CA ILE A 47 -0.04 -14.37 -4.24
C ILE A 47 -1.29 -15.21 -4.50
N ALA A 48 -1.93 -15.05 -5.66
CA ALA A 48 -3.09 -15.85 -6.03
C ALA A 48 -2.76 -17.36 -6.05
N SER A 49 -3.74 -18.18 -5.65
CA SER A 49 -3.66 -19.64 -5.72
C SER A 49 -3.75 -20.12 -7.16
N GLU A 50 -4.76 -19.61 -7.87
CA GLU A 50 -5.11 -20.03 -9.22
C GLU A 50 -4.78 -18.95 -10.25
N GLN A 51 -4.56 -19.37 -11.50
CA GLN A 51 -4.25 -18.42 -12.58
C GLN A 51 -5.40 -17.44 -12.82
N HIS A 52 -6.65 -17.90 -12.82
CA HIS A 52 -7.82 -17.05 -13.05
C HIS A 52 -7.96 -15.98 -11.96
N GLU A 53 -7.84 -16.37 -10.68
CA GLU A 53 -7.82 -15.43 -9.55
C GLU A 53 -6.69 -14.41 -9.66
N GLY A 54 -5.51 -14.87 -10.10
CA GLY A 54 -4.36 -13.99 -10.34
C GLY A 54 -4.62 -12.96 -11.43
N GLU A 55 -5.37 -13.31 -12.48
CA GLU A 55 -5.76 -12.37 -13.54
C GLU A 55 -6.78 -11.34 -13.07
N LEU A 56 -7.78 -11.76 -12.28
CA LEU A 56 -8.77 -10.86 -11.68
C LEU A 56 -8.12 -9.93 -10.66
N GLY A 57 -7.31 -10.47 -9.74
CA GLY A 57 -6.56 -9.71 -8.75
C GLY A 57 -5.58 -8.73 -9.40
N TRP A 58 -4.94 -9.12 -10.50
CA TRP A 58 -4.07 -8.23 -11.25
C TRP A 58 -4.84 -7.04 -11.84
N ALA A 59 -6.00 -7.28 -12.45
CA ALA A 59 -6.84 -6.20 -12.98
C ALA A 59 -7.33 -5.27 -11.85
N ALA A 60 -7.79 -5.85 -10.74
CA ALA A 60 -8.22 -5.08 -9.56
C ALA A 60 -7.06 -4.22 -9.01
N GLY A 61 -5.87 -4.81 -8.85
CA GLY A 61 -4.67 -4.12 -8.38
C GLY A 61 -4.21 -3.00 -9.30
N LEU A 62 -4.34 -3.17 -10.62
CA LEU A 62 -3.98 -2.12 -11.56
C LEU A 62 -4.93 -0.91 -11.44
N MET A 63 -6.23 -1.17 -11.23
CA MET A 63 -7.28 -0.15 -11.19
C MET A 63 -7.55 0.40 -9.78
N HIS A 64 -6.90 -0.10 -8.72
CA HIS A 64 -7.34 0.17 -7.35
C HIS A 64 -7.31 1.66 -6.95
N ASN A 65 -6.47 2.47 -7.59
CA ASN A 65 -6.38 3.92 -7.36
C ASN A 65 -7.45 4.76 -8.08
N THR A 66 -8.42 4.14 -8.76
CA THR A 66 -9.39 4.87 -9.60
C THR A 66 -10.21 5.89 -8.78
N ASP A 67 -10.56 5.55 -7.55
CA ASP A 67 -11.23 6.43 -6.59
C ASP A 67 -10.38 7.67 -6.25
N HIS A 68 -9.07 7.50 -6.07
CA HIS A 68 -8.12 8.60 -5.84
C HIS A 68 -7.90 9.50 -7.06
N LEU A 69 -8.10 8.98 -8.27
CA LEU A 69 -7.94 9.75 -9.52
C LEU A 69 -9.18 10.56 -9.90
N PHE A 70 -10.37 9.99 -9.68
CA PHE A 70 -11.63 10.55 -10.22
C PHE A 70 -12.68 10.87 -9.16
N GLY A 71 -12.47 10.48 -7.91
CA GLY A 71 -13.44 10.57 -6.82
C GLY A 71 -14.41 9.38 -6.80
N GLU A 72 -14.97 9.10 -5.62
CA GLU A 72 -15.88 7.96 -5.38
C GLU A 72 -17.13 7.98 -6.28
N GLU A 73 -17.62 9.16 -6.67
CA GLU A 73 -18.83 9.28 -7.50
C GLU A 73 -18.66 8.72 -8.92
N LYS A 74 -17.42 8.73 -9.44
CA LYS A 74 -17.12 8.35 -10.84
C LYS A 74 -16.43 6.99 -10.97
N VAL A 75 -15.99 6.41 -9.84
CA VAL A 75 -15.18 5.19 -9.84
C VAL A 75 -15.86 4.05 -10.60
N ASN A 76 -17.18 3.87 -10.44
CA ASN A 76 -17.93 2.79 -11.10
C ASN A 76 -17.95 2.96 -12.62
N GLU A 77 -18.27 4.16 -13.12
CA GLU A 77 -18.31 4.45 -14.56
C GLU A 77 -16.94 4.20 -15.22
N ILE A 78 -15.88 4.68 -14.57
CA ILE A 78 -14.51 4.53 -15.08
C ILE A 78 -14.08 3.05 -15.07
N MET A 79 -14.34 2.32 -13.98
CA MET A 79 -14.04 0.89 -13.91
C MET A 79 -14.80 0.08 -14.95
N GLU A 80 -16.08 0.39 -15.19
CA GLU A 80 -16.85 -0.25 -16.26
C GLU A 80 -16.20 -0.03 -17.62
N GLY A 81 -15.74 1.20 -17.91
CA GLY A 81 -14.99 1.52 -19.11
C GLY A 81 -13.72 0.69 -19.26
N TYR A 82 -12.92 0.57 -18.19
CA TYR A 82 -11.74 -0.28 -18.17
C TYR A 82 -12.05 -1.76 -18.42
N LEU A 83 -13.10 -2.28 -17.79
CA LEU A 83 -13.46 -3.69 -17.84
C LEU A 83 -14.06 -4.14 -19.18
N VAL A 84 -14.39 -3.22 -20.10
CA VAL A 84 -14.71 -3.56 -21.50
C VAL A 84 -13.50 -4.16 -22.22
N HIS A 85 -12.28 -3.82 -21.80
CA HIS A 85 -11.04 -4.22 -22.46
C HIS A 85 -10.45 -5.54 -21.94
N VAL A 86 -11.18 -6.26 -21.10
CA VAL A 86 -10.80 -7.60 -20.59
C VAL A 86 -11.89 -8.62 -20.88
N LEU A 87 -11.48 -9.84 -21.19
CA LEU A 87 -12.38 -10.97 -21.49
C LEU A 87 -12.79 -11.71 -20.21
N PHE A 88 -13.40 -10.99 -19.28
CA PHE A 88 -13.94 -11.52 -18.03
C PHE A 88 -15.44 -11.75 -18.13
N SER A 89 -15.95 -12.75 -17.41
CA SER A 89 -17.40 -12.95 -17.29
C SER A 89 -18.04 -11.80 -16.50
N PRO A 90 -19.36 -11.57 -16.61
CA PRO A 90 -20.03 -10.56 -15.79
C PRO A 90 -19.85 -10.77 -14.28
N ALA A 91 -19.82 -12.02 -13.83
CA ALA A 91 -19.58 -12.35 -12.42
C ALA A 91 -18.16 -11.97 -11.98
N ASP A 92 -17.15 -12.26 -12.82
CA ASP A 92 -15.76 -11.88 -12.55
C ASP A 92 -15.58 -10.36 -12.50
N LYS A 93 -16.23 -9.63 -13.41
CA LYS A 93 -16.21 -8.16 -13.42
C LYS A 93 -16.77 -7.59 -12.12
N ASN A 94 -17.87 -8.15 -11.61
CA ASN A 94 -18.44 -7.74 -10.33
C ASN A 94 -17.49 -7.98 -9.16
N LEU A 95 -16.79 -9.12 -9.12
CA LEU A 95 -15.79 -9.40 -8.08
C LEU A 95 -14.65 -8.38 -8.10
N VAL A 96 -14.18 -8.02 -9.29
CA VAL A 96 -13.12 -7.00 -9.47
C VAL A 96 -13.61 -5.62 -9.01
N CYS A 97 -14.80 -5.20 -9.43
CA CYS A 97 -15.38 -3.92 -8.99
C CYS A 97 -15.56 -3.88 -7.47
N GLU A 98 -16.13 -4.92 -6.88
CA GLU A 98 -16.32 -5.00 -5.42
C GLU A 98 -14.97 -4.92 -4.68
N ALA A 99 -13.95 -5.62 -5.18
CA ALA A 99 -12.60 -5.56 -4.61
C ALA A 99 -12.04 -4.14 -4.64
N VAL A 100 -12.12 -3.45 -5.78
CA VAL A 100 -11.61 -2.07 -5.91
C VAL A 100 -12.39 -1.11 -5.00
N LEU A 101 -13.72 -1.22 -4.91
CA LEU A 101 -14.53 -0.33 -4.08
C LEU A 101 -14.27 -0.49 -2.57
N THR A 102 -13.86 -1.68 -2.13
CA THR A 102 -13.76 -2.02 -0.70
C THR A 102 -12.33 -2.21 -0.22
N HIS A 103 -11.32 -1.99 -1.06
CA HIS A 103 -9.92 -2.31 -0.74
C HIS A 103 -9.37 -1.50 0.44
N SER A 104 -9.84 -0.28 0.64
CA SER A 104 -9.43 0.62 1.72
C SER A 104 -10.13 0.33 3.06
N GLU A 105 -11.15 -0.52 3.05
CA GLU A 105 -11.88 -0.93 4.25
C GLU A 105 -11.10 -1.96 5.09
N ILE A 106 -11.40 -2.01 6.39
CA ILE A 106 -10.86 -3.02 7.31
C ILE A 106 -11.16 -4.43 6.77
N ASP A 107 -10.24 -5.37 6.98
CA ASP A 107 -10.43 -6.76 6.56
C ASP A 107 -11.74 -7.33 7.14
N SER A 108 -12.54 -7.95 6.27
CA SER A 108 -13.85 -8.49 6.62
C SER A 108 -13.90 -9.99 6.33
N PRO A 109 -14.57 -10.80 7.18
CA PRO A 109 -14.88 -12.20 6.86
C PRO A 109 -15.79 -12.37 5.63
N LYS A 110 -16.41 -11.28 5.17
CA LYS A 110 -17.26 -11.26 3.97
C LYS A 110 -16.51 -10.86 2.70
N ASP A 111 -15.24 -10.49 2.80
CA ASP A 111 -14.43 -10.13 1.63
C ASP A 111 -14.42 -11.29 0.63
N ASN A 112 -14.69 -10.99 -0.63
CA ASN A 112 -14.58 -11.98 -1.69
C ASN A 112 -13.09 -12.33 -1.94
N PRO A 113 -12.78 -13.45 -2.65
CA PRO A 113 -11.40 -13.87 -2.87
C PRO A 113 -10.51 -12.80 -3.52
N ILE A 114 -11.06 -11.98 -4.42
CA ILE A 114 -10.33 -10.92 -5.11
C ILE A 114 -10.08 -9.72 -4.18
N SER A 115 -11.04 -9.38 -3.30
CA SER A 115 -10.83 -8.40 -2.24
C SER A 115 -9.72 -8.82 -1.28
N ILE A 116 -9.66 -10.10 -0.92
CA ILE A 116 -8.58 -10.66 -0.08
C ILE A 116 -7.22 -10.48 -0.76
N ILE A 117 -7.12 -10.91 -2.02
CA ILE A 117 -5.88 -10.80 -2.81
C ILE A 117 -5.47 -9.33 -2.96
N LEU A 118 -6.39 -8.43 -3.32
CA LEU A 118 -6.10 -7.02 -3.52
C LEU A 118 -5.60 -6.37 -2.22
N LYS A 119 -6.31 -6.59 -1.10
CA LYS A 119 -5.95 -6.02 0.21
C LYS A 119 -4.58 -6.52 0.70
N ASP A 120 -4.23 -7.78 0.45
CA ASP A 120 -2.89 -8.30 0.76
C ASP A 120 -1.81 -7.72 -0.17
N ALA A 121 -2.10 -7.63 -1.47
CA ALA A 121 -1.18 -7.11 -2.47
C ALA A 121 -0.84 -5.64 -2.26
N ASP A 122 -1.82 -4.83 -1.87
CA ASP A 122 -1.61 -3.41 -1.54
C ASP A 122 -0.73 -3.24 -0.29
N LYS A 123 -0.97 -4.04 0.76
CA LYS A 123 -0.07 -4.10 1.92
C LYS A 123 1.33 -4.51 1.49
N LEU A 124 1.50 -5.55 0.66
CA LEU A 124 2.81 -5.98 0.16
C LEU A 124 3.57 -4.86 -0.58
N ALA A 125 2.87 -4.06 -1.37
CA ALA A 125 3.46 -2.91 -2.06
C ALA A 125 3.86 -1.76 -1.10
N ASN A 126 3.36 -1.78 0.13
CA ASN A 126 3.57 -0.76 1.16
C ASN A 126 4.34 -1.25 2.40
N ILE A 127 5.08 -2.36 2.33
CA ILE A 127 5.95 -2.84 3.44
C ILE A 127 7.43 -3.02 3.07
N GLY A 128 7.77 -2.92 1.78
CA GLY A 128 9.14 -2.98 1.32
C GLY A 128 9.94 -1.73 1.69
N GLU A 129 11.24 -1.72 1.38
CA GLU A 129 12.16 -0.64 1.72
C GLU A 129 11.75 0.73 1.14
N SER A 130 11.05 0.71 0.00
CA SER A 130 10.51 1.92 -0.63
C SER A 130 9.50 2.65 0.27
N VAL A 131 8.86 1.96 1.23
CA VAL A 131 7.91 2.59 2.16
C VAL A 131 8.60 3.63 3.05
N ILE A 132 9.86 3.42 3.42
CA ILE A 132 10.61 4.36 4.25
C ILE A 132 10.73 5.72 3.55
N LEU A 133 11.02 5.70 2.24
CA LEU A 133 11.11 6.91 1.42
C LEU A 133 9.72 7.52 1.15
N ARG A 134 8.74 6.67 0.84
CA ARG A 134 7.38 7.07 0.49
C ARG A 134 6.64 7.69 1.68
N SER A 135 6.76 7.14 2.89
CA SER A 135 6.16 7.72 4.10
C SER A 135 6.60 9.16 4.32
N GLY A 136 7.89 9.47 4.14
CA GLY A 136 8.39 10.84 4.21
C GLY A 136 7.83 11.76 3.13
N GLN A 137 7.67 11.24 1.91
CA GLN A 137 7.09 11.99 0.80
C GLN A 137 5.59 12.29 0.99
N PHE A 138 4.82 11.40 1.65
CA PHE A 138 3.39 11.63 1.92
C PHE A 138 3.10 12.48 3.14
N ARG A 139 4.05 12.58 4.06
CA ARG A 139 3.88 13.32 5.31
C ARG A 139 5.03 14.31 5.49
N PRO A 140 5.18 15.30 4.58
CA PRO A 140 6.28 16.27 4.64
C PRO A 140 6.20 17.18 5.88
N ASP A 141 5.02 17.31 6.48
CA ASP A 141 4.75 18.24 7.57
C ASP A 141 4.98 17.65 8.97
N ILE A 142 5.33 16.37 9.08
CA ILE A 142 5.65 15.74 10.38
C ILE A 142 7.15 15.49 10.51
N THR A 143 7.64 15.48 11.74
CA THR A 143 9.05 15.18 12.01
C THR A 143 9.38 13.74 11.58
N ALA A 144 10.63 13.53 11.13
CA ALA A 144 11.11 12.18 10.84
C ALA A 144 11.07 11.29 12.09
N MET A 145 11.53 11.82 13.22
CA MET A 145 11.56 11.13 14.51
C MET A 145 11.24 12.12 15.62
N ASP A 146 10.40 11.73 16.57
CA ASP A 146 10.25 12.43 17.84
C ASP A 146 11.22 11.80 18.85
N PRO A 147 12.24 12.54 19.31
CA PRO A 147 13.30 11.98 20.14
C PRO A 147 12.80 11.54 21.53
N ARG A 148 11.60 11.97 21.95
CA ARG A 148 10.95 11.51 23.17
C ARG A 148 10.40 10.09 23.03
N PHE A 149 10.15 9.63 21.80
CA PHE A 149 9.49 8.35 21.50
C PHE A 149 10.34 7.45 20.59
N LEU A 150 11.67 7.54 20.68
CA LEU A 150 12.59 6.71 19.87
C LEU A 150 12.49 5.22 20.21
N LYS A 151 12.34 4.85 21.49
CA LYS A 151 12.33 3.45 21.94
C LYS A 151 10.93 2.87 22.18
N PHE A 152 9.90 3.71 22.19
CA PHE A 152 8.53 3.32 22.54
C PHE A 152 7.52 4.08 21.69
N SER A 153 6.32 3.54 21.58
CA SER A 153 5.23 4.19 20.83
C SER A 153 4.78 5.48 21.52
N ASP A 154 4.51 6.51 20.72
CA ASP A 154 3.84 7.72 21.22
C ASP A 154 2.38 7.36 21.55
N PRO A 155 1.92 7.56 22.80
CA PRO A 155 0.55 7.20 23.20
C PRO A 155 -0.53 8.02 22.48
N LYS A 156 -0.18 9.13 21.84
CA LYS A 156 -1.09 9.96 21.04
C LYS A 156 -1.01 9.65 19.54
N ALA A 157 -0.02 8.87 19.10
CA ALA A 157 0.11 8.50 17.70
C ALA A 157 -0.96 7.46 17.32
N THR A 158 -1.50 7.62 16.12
CA THR A 158 -2.45 6.70 15.49
C THR A 158 -2.06 6.49 14.04
N TYR A 159 -2.61 5.46 13.39
CA TYR A 159 -2.37 5.23 11.96
C TYR A 159 -2.69 6.47 11.09
N ARG A 160 -3.79 7.19 11.39
CA ARG A 160 -4.17 8.40 10.64
C ARG A 160 -3.32 9.60 11.00
N ASN A 161 -2.95 9.73 12.28
CA ASN A 161 -2.08 10.79 12.78
C ASN A 161 -0.87 10.19 13.52
N PRO A 162 0.19 9.80 12.80
CA PRO A 162 1.34 9.12 13.40
C PRO A 162 2.25 10.07 14.19
N ARG A 163 2.14 11.40 14.00
CA ARG A 163 2.94 12.45 14.65
C ARG A 163 4.45 12.45 14.34
N SER A 164 5.02 11.33 13.89
CA SER A 164 6.34 11.26 13.25
C SER A 164 6.42 10.11 12.25
N LEU A 165 7.40 10.15 11.33
CA LEU A 165 7.60 9.06 10.36
C LEU A 165 7.95 7.73 11.04
N LEU A 166 8.74 7.75 12.11
CA LEU A 166 9.05 6.53 12.87
C LEU A 166 7.80 5.83 13.42
N GLN A 167 6.80 6.59 13.87
CA GLN A 167 5.54 6.02 14.34
C GLN A 167 4.67 5.53 13.17
N ASP A 168 4.69 6.20 12.01
CA ASP A 168 4.02 5.74 10.78
C ASP A 168 4.55 4.35 10.37
N LEU A 169 5.87 4.18 10.38
CA LEU A 169 6.52 2.89 10.11
C LEU A 169 6.18 1.82 11.15
N ARG A 170 6.06 2.17 12.44
CA ARG A 170 5.60 1.23 13.47
C ARG A 170 4.17 0.77 13.25
N HIS A 171 3.28 1.67 12.83
CA HIS A 171 1.90 1.29 12.51
C HIS A 171 1.82 0.33 11.32
N ILE A 172 2.73 0.42 10.36
CA ILE A 172 2.80 -0.55 9.25
C ILE A 172 3.08 -1.98 9.75
N LEU A 173 3.86 -2.16 10.82
CA LEU A 173 4.14 -3.50 11.38
C LEU A 173 2.89 -4.25 11.83
N GLN A 174 1.78 -3.56 12.14
CA GLN A 174 0.52 -4.22 12.51
C GLN A 174 -0.05 -5.07 11.37
N TRP A 175 0.32 -4.77 10.12
CA TRP A 175 -0.16 -5.50 8.94
C TRP A 175 0.39 -6.92 8.87
N GLU A 176 1.45 -7.26 9.61
CA GLU A 176 2.03 -8.61 9.61
C GLU A 176 1.00 -9.67 10.00
N THR A 177 0.15 -9.38 10.98
CA THR A 177 -0.92 -10.27 11.42
C THR A 177 -2.18 -10.19 10.56
N MET A 178 -2.24 -9.23 9.63
CA MET A 178 -3.38 -8.99 8.75
C MET A 178 -3.23 -9.66 7.37
N MET A 179 -2.06 -10.23 7.04
CA MET A 179 -1.84 -10.96 5.78
C MET A 179 -2.67 -12.25 5.76
N ARG A 180 -3.60 -12.36 4.79
CA ARG A 180 -4.61 -13.44 4.78
C ARG A 180 -4.26 -14.62 3.87
N THR A 181 -3.64 -14.37 2.74
CA THR A 181 -3.15 -15.42 1.83
C THR A 181 -1.84 -16.02 2.36
N GLU A 182 -1.66 -17.33 2.15
CA GLU A 182 -0.45 -18.03 2.59
C GLU A 182 0.81 -17.47 1.92
N LYS A 183 0.74 -17.23 0.60
CA LYS A 183 1.85 -16.65 -0.15
C LYS A 183 2.19 -15.23 0.31
N ALA A 184 1.20 -14.37 0.62
CA ALA A 184 1.49 -13.04 1.15
C ALA A 184 2.19 -13.12 2.51
N ARG A 185 1.79 -14.02 3.41
CA ARG A 185 2.52 -14.25 4.68
C ARG A 185 3.98 -14.64 4.45
N MET A 186 4.23 -15.54 3.50
CA MET A 186 5.60 -15.97 3.16
C MET A 186 6.45 -14.84 2.58
N ILE A 187 5.89 -14.07 1.63
CA ILE A 187 6.61 -12.99 0.92
C ILE A 187 6.83 -11.78 1.83
N SER A 188 5.84 -11.45 2.67
CA SER A 188 5.88 -10.28 3.54
C SER A 188 6.87 -10.43 4.70
N LYS A 189 7.08 -11.64 5.20
CA LYS A 189 7.97 -11.91 6.34
C LYS A 189 9.34 -11.22 6.22
N PRO A 190 10.14 -11.44 5.17
CA PRO A 190 11.44 -10.78 5.05
C PRO A 190 11.35 -9.25 4.93
N TYR A 191 10.24 -8.69 4.44
CA TYR A 191 10.04 -7.24 4.41
C TYR A 191 9.76 -6.69 5.81
N PHE A 192 8.88 -7.33 6.59
CA PHE A 192 8.63 -6.96 7.98
C PHE A 192 9.88 -7.09 8.86
N ASP A 193 10.66 -8.17 8.69
CA ASP A 193 11.90 -8.37 9.44
C ASP A 193 12.90 -7.22 9.16
N ARG A 194 13.00 -6.76 7.91
CA ARG A 194 13.86 -5.61 7.55
C ARG A 194 13.31 -4.27 8.02
N LEU A 195 12.01 -4.05 7.93
CA LEU A 195 11.38 -2.83 8.44
C LEU A 195 11.54 -2.72 9.96
N ARG A 196 11.34 -3.83 10.69
CA ARG A 196 11.58 -3.91 12.14
C ARG A 196 13.04 -3.61 12.46
N SER A 197 13.97 -4.24 11.73
CA SER A 197 15.40 -3.95 11.89
C SER A 197 15.71 -2.46 11.67
N PHE A 198 15.17 -1.83 10.62
CA PHE A 198 15.34 -0.39 10.41
C PHE A 198 14.82 0.46 11.59
N ILE A 199 13.61 0.17 12.06
CA ILE A 199 12.97 0.85 13.20
C ILE A 199 13.83 0.69 14.47
N ASP A 200 14.37 -0.51 14.72
CA ASP A 200 15.16 -0.83 15.91
C ASP A 200 16.50 -0.09 15.93
N HIS A 201 17.09 0.25 14.77
CA HIS A 201 18.34 1.02 14.67
C HIS A 201 18.13 2.54 14.58
N CYS A 202 16.89 3.03 14.41
CA CYS A 202 16.63 4.48 14.38
C CYS A 202 17.13 5.25 15.63
N PRO A 203 17.08 4.70 16.86
CA PRO A 203 17.60 5.38 18.05
C PRO A 203 19.12 5.55 18.06
N ASP A 204 19.87 4.71 17.35
CA ASP A 204 21.33 4.58 17.50
C ASP A 204 22.06 5.90 17.31
N GLN A 205 21.71 6.67 16.27
CA GLN A 205 22.36 7.97 16.01
C GLN A 205 22.15 8.97 17.15
N PHE A 206 20.97 8.98 17.79
CA PHE A 206 20.70 9.84 18.95
C PHE A 206 21.45 9.35 20.19
N GLU A 207 21.57 8.03 20.37
CA GLU A 207 22.32 7.45 21.49
C GLU A 207 23.83 7.70 21.36
N GLU A 208 24.40 7.46 20.19
CA GLU A 208 25.83 7.68 19.91
C GLU A 208 26.23 9.14 20.06
N SER A 209 25.34 10.07 19.72
CA SER A 209 25.57 11.52 19.87
C SER A 209 25.27 12.05 21.28
N GLY A 210 24.78 11.20 22.19
CA GLY A 210 24.42 11.61 23.56
C GLY A 210 23.14 12.46 23.65
N LEU A 211 22.28 12.39 22.63
CA LEU A 211 20.98 13.09 22.56
C LEU A 211 19.81 12.25 23.10
N THR A 212 20.09 11.16 23.82
CA THR A 212 19.09 10.31 24.50
C THR A 212 19.35 10.28 26.01
N PRO A 213 18.47 10.88 26.86
CA PRO A 213 17.27 11.62 26.49
C PRO A 213 17.59 12.97 25.82
N TYR A 214 16.66 13.45 25.00
CA TYR A 214 16.81 14.73 24.30
C TYR A 214 16.79 15.90 25.29
N PRO A 215 17.72 16.88 25.19
CA PRO A 215 17.85 17.95 26.17
C PRO A 215 16.73 19.00 26.15
N PHE A 216 15.96 19.12 25.05
CA PHE A 216 14.92 20.16 24.87
C PHE A 216 13.54 19.55 24.52
N PRO A 217 12.93 18.74 25.41
CA PRO A 217 11.66 18.05 25.11
C PRO A 217 10.49 18.99 24.78
N GLU A 218 10.56 20.25 25.19
CA GLU A 218 9.58 21.32 24.92
C GLU A 218 9.45 21.67 23.43
N ASP A 219 10.52 21.46 22.63
CA ASP A 219 10.52 21.72 21.19
C ASP A 219 9.47 20.89 20.43
N PHE A 220 8.98 19.82 21.07
CA PHE A 220 8.01 18.87 20.51
C PHE A 220 6.63 18.97 21.19
N GLU A 221 6.37 19.98 22.02
CA GLU A 221 5.07 20.20 22.66
C GLU A 221 4.07 20.93 21.76
N SER A 222 4.55 21.77 20.83
CA SER A 222 3.72 22.54 19.88
C SER A 222 3.32 21.78 18.62
N SER A 223 3.90 20.61 18.36
CA SER A 223 3.62 19.78 17.18
C SER A 223 2.36 18.91 17.31
N ASN A 224 1.38 19.33 18.13
CA ASN A 224 0.13 18.61 18.42
C ASN A 224 -0.98 18.90 17.41
#